data_AF-A0A913X9L1-F1
#
_entry.id   AF-A0A913X9L1-F1
#
_cell.length_a   1.000
_cell.length_b   1.000
_cell.length_c   1.000
_cell.angle_alpha   90.00
_cell.angle_beta   90.00
_cell.angle_gamma   90.00
#
_symmetry.space_group_name_H-M   'P 1'
#
loop_
_entity.id
_entity.type
_entity.pdbx_description
1 polymer ?
#
loop_
_entity_poly.entity_id
_entity_poly.type
_entity_poly.pdbx_seq_one_letter_code
_entity_poly.pdbx_strand_id
1 'polypeptide(L)'
;MNVLNECNVLLGWNVLQDKTQRRRWENHFSTVVIVPVMNNLGHRLQETLQLIAKDKRFGANPLLRQLYELESGAEDLTRSITPNCTALWRYRTPITLNHVTRKFNESAVARSADCVILGEFLKQEHDLRVVKHLPDVVKLQKLLMDRYHRSLDRTETDKIKLKDFYRQIPKGCTSLLNLSGLLPFSSHSSF
;
A
#
# COMPACT_ATOMS: atom_id res chain seq x y z
N MET A 1 -13.39 27.52 12.82
CA MET A 1 -14.81 27.14 12.66
C MET A 1 -15.36 27.32 11.24
N ASN A 2 -14.53 27.59 10.21
CA ASN A 2 -15.02 27.95 8.86
C ASN A 2 -14.79 26.89 7.76
N VAL A 3 -13.91 25.90 7.96
CA VAL A 3 -13.53 24.94 6.90
C VAL A 3 -14.65 23.92 6.59
N LEU A 4 -15.44 23.55 7.60
CA LEU A 4 -16.56 22.61 7.42
C LEU A 4 -17.78 23.28 6.75
N ASN A 5 -17.95 24.60 6.92
CA ASN A 5 -19.06 25.33 6.31
C ASN A 5 -18.87 25.52 4.80
N GLU A 6 -17.64 25.73 4.33
CA GLU A 6 -17.34 25.81 2.89
C GLU A 6 -17.52 24.46 2.18
N CYS A 7 -17.18 23.35 2.85
CA CYS A 7 -17.47 22.02 2.32
C CYS A 7 -18.98 21.76 2.25
N ASN A 8 -19.77 22.25 3.21
CA ASN A 8 -21.23 22.08 3.24
C ASN A 8 -21.96 22.78 2.09
N VAL A 9 -21.42 23.87 1.52
CA VAL A 9 -22.02 24.53 0.33
C VAL A 9 -22.00 23.60 -0.89
N LEU A 10 -21.14 22.57 -0.91
CA LEU A 10 -21.07 21.55 -1.96
C LEU A 10 -21.71 20.21 -1.58
N LEU A 11 -22.19 20.04 -0.34
CA LEU A 11 -22.75 18.78 0.19
C LEU A 11 -24.28 18.73 0.16
N GLY A 12 -24.92 19.38 -0.82
CA GLY A 12 -26.23 18.91 -1.26
C GLY A 12 -26.04 17.52 -1.86
N TRP A 13 -26.57 16.47 -1.22
CA TRP A 13 -26.41 15.05 -1.60
C TRP A 13 -26.88 14.68 -3.02
N ASN A 14 -27.26 15.65 -3.86
CA ASN A 14 -27.64 15.51 -5.28
C ASN A 14 -26.69 16.19 -6.30
N VAL A 15 -25.53 16.74 -5.90
CA VAL A 15 -24.74 17.66 -6.74
C VAL A 15 -23.58 17.01 -7.53
N LEU A 16 -23.28 15.72 -7.34
CA LEU A 16 -22.14 15.03 -8.00
C LEU A 16 -22.56 14.06 -9.12
N GLN A 17 -23.50 14.49 -9.96
CA GLN A 17 -24.03 13.68 -11.06
C GLN A 17 -23.01 13.45 -12.20
N ASP A 18 -22.18 14.47 -12.50
CA ASP A 18 -21.18 14.40 -13.57
C ASP A 18 -19.75 14.14 -13.03
N LYS A 19 -18.94 13.45 -13.84
CA LYS A 19 -17.52 13.14 -13.57
C LYS A 19 -16.69 14.42 -13.39
N THR A 20 -17.04 15.50 -14.08
CA THR A 20 -16.33 16.79 -13.94
C THR A 20 -16.58 17.42 -12.56
N GLN A 21 -17.84 17.39 -12.10
CA GLN A 21 -18.21 17.90 -10.78
C GLN A 21 -17.55 17.09 -9.66
N ARG A 22 -17.48 15.76 -9.82
CA ARG A 22 -16.78 14.88 -8.88
C ARG A 22 -15.29 15.20 -8.81
N ARG A 23 -14.61 15.35 -9.96
CA ARG A 23 -13.19 15.76 -10.00
C ARG A 23 -12.96 17.11 -9.35
N ARG A 24 -13.86 18.08 -9.59
CA ARG A 24 -13.77 19.42 -8.98
C ARG A 24 -13.87 19.32 -7.45
N TRP A 25 -14.82 18.53 -6.95
CA TRP A 25 -14.96 18.27 -5.53
C TRP A 25 -13.74 17.54 -4.95
N GLU A 26 -13.25 16.49 -5.59
CA GLU A 26 -12.05 15.74 -5.15
C GLU A 26 -10.82 16.65 -5.04
N ASN A 27 -10.59 17.49 -6.05
CA ASN A 27 -9.49 18.46 -6.03
C ASN A 27 -9.65 19.50 -4.93
N HIS A 28 -10.88 20.01 -4.75
CA HIS A 28 -11.16 21.02 -3.72
C HIS A 28 -11.01 20.44 -2.31
N PHE A 29 -11.62 19.28 -2.05
CA PHE A 29 -11.51 18.57 -0.79
C PHE A 29 -10.05 18.18 -0.47
N SER A 30 -9.32 17.70 -1.48
CA SER A 30 -7.90 17.39 -1.34
C SER A 30 -7.10 18.63 -0.94
N THR A 31 -7.31 19.76 -1.62
CA THR A 31 -6.56 21.00 -1.38
C THR A 31 -6.91 21.66 -0.04
N VAL A 32 -8.19 21.64 0.35
CA VAL A 32 -8.68 22.36 1.54
C VAL A 32 -8.55 21.52 2.82
N VAL A 33 -8.78 20.22 2.75
CA VAL A 33 -8.84 19.35 3.92
C VAL A 33 -7.63 18.44 4.01
N ILE A 34 -7.34 17.69 2.94
CA ILE A 34 -6.31 16.62 3.02
C ILE A 34 -4.90 17.21 3.07
N VAL A 35 -4.54 18.09 2.14
CA VAL A 35 -3.18 18.66 2.05
C VAL A 35 -2.78 19.38 3.35
N PRO A 36 -3.61 20.26 3.96
CA PRO A 36 -3.23 20.94 5.20
C PRO A 36 -3.12 19.99 6.40
N VAL A 37 -3.94 18.93 6.45
CA VAL A 37 -3.88 17.93 7.54
C VAL A 37 -2.64 17.04 7.41
N MET A 38 -2.28 16.66 6.18
CA MET A 38 -1.12 15.85 5.89
C MET A 38 0.18 16.64 6.02
N ASN A 39 0.16 17.95 5.73
CA ASN A 39 1.25 18.85 5.99
C ASN A 39 1.53 18.93 7.49
N ASN A 40 2.81 18.78 7.88
CA ASN A 40 3.25 18.81 9.27
C ASN A 40 2.59 17.76 10.19
N LEU A 41 2.00 16.69 9.63
CA LEU A 41 1.39 15.62 10.42
C LEU A 41 2.37 15.01 11.43
N GLY A 42 3.63 14.83 11.05
CA GLY A 42 4.67 14.32 11.95
C GLY A 42 4.87 15.20 13.20
N HIS A 43 4.94 16.52 13.02
CA HIS A 43 5.05 17.47 14.12
C HIS A 43 3.81 17.46 15.01
N ARG A 44 2.61 17.49 14.41
CA ARG A 44 1.35 17.47 15.14
C ARG A 44 1.15 16.17 15.93
N LEU A 45 1.58 15.04 15.39
CA LEU A 45 1.58 13.76 16.11
C LEU A 45 2.52 13.82 17.32
N GLN A 46 3.72 14.38 17.16
CA GLN A 46 4.66 14.56 18.27
C GLN A 46 4.11 15.50 19.35
N GLU A 47 3.51 16.63 18.99
CA GLU A 47 2.85 17.53 19.94
C GLU A 47 1.70 16.84 20.67
N THR A 48 0.88 16.06 19.95
CA THR A 48 -0.23 15.31 20.55
C THR A 48 0.29 14.27 21.54
N LEU A 49 1.38 13.56 21.20
CA LEU A 49 2.04 12.63 22.12
C LEU A 49 2.56 13.36 23.37
N GLN A 50 3.13 14.56 23.24
CA GLN A 50 3.54 15.37 24.39
C GLN A 50 2.36 15.81 25.27
N LEU A 51 1.19 16.11 24.67
CA LEU A 51 -0.02 16.44 25.42
C LEU A 51 -0.55 15.21 26.17
N ILE A 52 -0.54 14.03 25.54
CA ILE A 52 -0.89 12.75 26.18
C ILE A 52 0.06 12.44 27.33
N ALA A 53 1.37 12.71 27.16
CA ALA A 53 2.38 12.56 28.22
C ALA A 53 2.06 13.37 29.48
N LYS A 54 1.53 14.57 29.28
CA LYS A 54 1.24 15.53 30.34
C LYS A 54 -0.13 15.29 30.99
N ASP A 55 -1.02 14.50 30.40
CA ASP A 55 -2.30 14.13 31.03
C ASP A 55 -2.03 13.17 32.20
N LYS A 56 -2.36 13.60 33.42
CA LYS A 56 -2.15 12.85 34.67
C LYS A 56 -2.85 11.48 34.69
N ARG A 57 -3.90 11.28 33.91
CA ARG A 57 -4.62 9.99 33.83
C ARG A 57 -3.88 8.95 32.99
N PHE A 58 -3.19 9.40 31.94
CA PHE A 58 -2.48 8.54 31.00
C PHE A 58 -0.97 8.45 31.32
N GLY A 59 -0.35 9.58 31.65
CA GLY A 59 1.08 9.68 31.97
C GLY A 59 1.49 9.08 33.32
N ALA A 60 0.53 8.74 34.19
CA ALA A 60 0.79 8.02 35.44
C ALA A 60 0.86 6.49 35.25
N ASN A 61 0.39 5.96 34.11
CA ASN A 61 0.46 4.53 33.82
C ASN A 61 1.82 4.18 33.21
N PRO A 62 2.67 3.38 33.89
CA PRO A 62 4.02 3.07 33.43
C PRO A 62 4.04 2.28 32.11
N LEU A 63 3.05 1.40 31.88
CA LEU A 63 2.95 0.63 30.64
C LEU A 63 2.68 1.51 29.43
N LEU A 64 1.77 2.49 29.57
CA LEU A 64 1.47 3.43 28.49
C LEU A 64 2.65 4.36 28.22
N ARG A 65 3.38 4.75 29.28
CA ARG A 65 4.60 5.54 29.18
C ARG A 65 5.68 4.84 28.35
N GLN A 66 5.84 3.53 28.58
CA GLN A 66 6.78 2.70 27.83
C GLN A 66 6.30 2.42 26.40
N LEU A 67 5.01 2.09 26.20
CA LEU A 67 4.45 1.74 24.89
C LEU A 67 4.51 2.91 23.88
N TYR A 68 4.19 4.12 24.33
CA TYR A 68 4.27 5.33 23.49
C TYR A 68 5.67 5.97 23.51
N GLU A 69 6.66 5.30 24.11
CA GLU A 69 8.06 5.75 24.18
C GLU A 69 8.21 7.16 24.80
N LEU A 70 7.35 7.51 25.77
CA LEU A 70 7.26 8.84 26.40
C LEU A 70 8.42 9.11 27.39
N GLU A 71 9.09 8.06 27.86
CA GLU A 71 10.25 8.12 28.77
C GLU A 71 11.59 8.12 28.07
N SER A 72 11.61 8.02 26.74
CA SER A 72 12.81 8.14 25.94
C SER A 72 13.29 9.60 25.97
N GLY A 73 13.94 10.00 27.06
CA GLY A 73 14.94 11.06 26.99
C GLY A 73 15.99 10.71 25.93
N ALA A 74 16.67 11.72 25.40
CA ALA A 74 17.84 11.50 24.56
C ALA A 74 18.92 10.80 25.39
N GLU A 75 18.90 9.46 25.43
CA GLU A 75 20.02 8.68 25.94
C GLU A 75 21.23 9.07 25.10
N ASP A 76 22.29 9.52 25.77
CA ASP A 76 23.49 10.02 25.13
C ASP A 76 24.25 8.84 24.50
N LEU A 77 23.93 8.53 23.25
CA LEU A 77 24.49 7.40 22.48
C LEU A 77 26.00 7.51 22.28
N THR A 78 26.62 8.62 22.68
CA THR A 78 28.07 8.83 22.66
C THR A 78 28.81 8.06 23.75
N ARG A 79 28.15 7.63 24.83
CA ARG A 79 28.79 7.06 26.03
C ARG A 79 28.83 5.53 26.13
N SER A 80 28.77 4.84 24.99
CA SER A 80 28.69 3.38 24.83
C SER A 80 27.27 2.82 24.81
N ILE A 81 27.01 2.00 23.80
CA ILE A 81 25.75 1.30 23.60
C ILE A 81 25.77 0.06 24.50
N THR A 82 25.04 0.11 25.61
CA THR A 82 24.86 -1.06 26.48
C THR A 82 23.61 -1.85 26.07
N PRO A 83 23.53 -3.17 26.31
CA PRO A 83 22.34 -3.97 26.01
C PRO A 83 21.07 -3.51 26.74
N ASN A 84 21.24 -2.77 27.84
CA ASN A 84 20.15 -2.18 28.64
C ASN A 84 19.66 -0.82 28.09
N CYS A 85 20.23 -0.34 26.99
CA CYS A 85 19.81 0.89 26.33
C CYS A 85 18.40 0.72 25.76
N THR A 86 17.46 1.56 26.21
CA THR A 86 16.06 1.49 25.77
C THR A 86 15.93 1.79 24.27
N ALA A 87 16.84 2.60 23.72
CA ALA A 87 16.87 2.92 22.30
C ALA A 87 17.11 1.73 21.36
N LEU A 88 17.74 0.65 21.84
CA LEU A 88 17.95 -0.58 21.07
C LEU A 88 16.66 -1.37 20.86
N TRP A 89 15.76 -1.32 21.84
CA TRP A 89 14.52 -2.12 21.87
C TRP A 89 13.31 -1.38 21.31
N ARG A 90 13.52 -0.17 20.76
CA ARG A 90 12.46 0.64 20.15
C ARG A 90 11.91 -0.03 18.91
N TYR A 91 10.60 0.10 18.73
CA TYR A 91 9.96 -0.40 17.54
C TYR A 91 10.39 0.42 16.32
N ARG A 92 10.92 -0.24 15.30
CA ARG A 92 11.24 0.38 14.01
C ARG A 92 10.25 -0.13 12.98
N THR A 93 9.62 0.81 12.28
CA THR A 93 8.70 0.43 11.20
C THR A 93 9.52 -0.22 10.08
N PRO A 94 9.13 -1.42 9.61
CA PRO A 94 9.83 -2.05 8.50
C PRO A 94 9.75 -1.18 7.26
N ILE A 95 10.86 -1.11 6.52
CA ILE A 95 10.93 -0.36 5.26
C ILE A 95 10.21 -1.19 4.20
N THR A 96 8.93 -0.87 4.01
CA THR A 96 8.10 -1.44 2.93
C THR A 96 8.10 -0.50 1.73
N LEU A 97 7.78 -1.04 0.55
CA LEU A 97 7.65 -0.21 -0.65
C LEU A 97 6.60 0.90 -0.47
N ASN A 98 5.46 0.61 0.16
CA ASN A 98 4.44 1.62 0.46
C ASN A 98 4.98 2.73 1.37
N HIS A 99 5.84 2.38 2.33
CA HIS A 99 6.52 3.37 3.18
C HIS A 99 7.43 4.28 2.34
N VAL A 100 8.21 3.69 1.43
CA VAL A 100 9.07 4.44 0.50
C VAL A 100 8.24 5.34 -0.41
N THR A 101 7.17 4.84 -1.03
CA THR A 101 6.28 5.63 -1.90
C THR A 101 5.68 6.81 -1.15
N ARG A 102 5.19 6.58 0.07
CA ARG A 102 4.65 7.65 0.91
C ARG A 102 5.73 8.70 1.24
N LYS A 103 6.91 8.27 1.68
CA LYS A 103 8.00 9.19 2.05
C LYS A 103 8.56 9.95 0.87
N PHE A 104 8.66 9.30 -0.29
CA PHE A 104 9.02 9.93 -1.54
C PHE A 104 8.02 11.05 -1.88
N ASN A 105 6.72 10.76 -1.88
CA ASN A 105 5.66 11.73 -2.17
C ASN A 105 5.58 12.89 -1.16
N GLU A 106 5.91 12.64 0.12
CA GLU A 106 5.99 13.67 1.17
C GLU A 106 7.22 14.60 0.97
N SER A 107 8.30 14.10 0.34
CA SER A 107 9.55 14.85 0.17
C SER A 107 9.48 15.88 -0.97
N ALA A 108 10.31 16.93 -0.87
CA ALA A 108 10.51 17.88 -1.98
C ALA A 108 11.18 17.23 -3.20
N VAL A 109 11.86 16.09 -3.00
CA VAL A 109 12.57 15.33 -4.04
C VAL A 109 11.60 14.68 -5.04
N ALA A 110 10.35 14.38 -4.63
CA ALA A 110 9.34 13.92 -5.60
C ALA A 110 9.00 14.97 -6.68
N ARG A 111 9.33 16.25 -6.43
CA ARG A 111 9.16 17.35 -7.40
C ARG A 111 10.46 17.69 -8.14
N SER A 112 11.58 17.04 -7.81
CA SER A 112 12.84 17.29 -8.50
C SER A 112 12.91 16.53 -9.82
N ALA A 113 13.59 17.13 -10.80
CA ALA A 113 13.79 16.53 -12.12
C ALA A 113 14.65 15.26 -12.06
N ASP A 114 15.47 15.11 -11.01
CA ASP A 114 16.43 14.01 -10.87
C ASP A 114 15.75 12.67 -10.54
N CYS A 115 14.50 12.68 -10.06
CA CYS A 115 13.80 11.50 -9.56
C CYS A 115 12.50 11.16 -10.32
N VAL A 116 12.33 11.65 -11.55
CA VAL A 116 11.12 11.43 -12.36
C VAL A 116 10.86 9.95 -12.63
N ILE A 117 11.91 9.18 -12.96
CA ILE A 117 11.80 7.74 -13.24
C ILE A 117 11.33 6.98 -11.99
N LEU A 118 11.91 7.29 -10.83
CA LEU A 118 11.52 6.67 -9.57
C LEU A 118 10.06 7.00 -9.22
N GLY A 119 9.64 8.24 -9.43
CA GLY A 119 8.26 8.65 -9.21
C GLY A 119 7.27 7.89 -10.10
N GLU A 120 7.59 7.70 -11.37
CA GLU A 120 6.71 6.94 -12.28
C GLU A 120 6.73 5.43 -11.98
N PHE A 121 7.90 4.87 -11.64
CA PHE A 121 8.02 3.49 -11.19
C PHE A 121 7.16 3.21 -9.96
N LEU A 122 7.22 4.08 -8.94
CA LEU A 122 6.46 3.89 -7.70
C LEU A 122 4.95 4.01 -7.90
N LYS A 123 4.48 4.75 -8.91
CA LYS A 123 3.05 4.77 -9.29
C LYS A 123 2.62 3.49 -9.99
N GLN A 124 3.46 2.94 -10.87
CA GLN A 124 3.13 1.78 -11.69
C GLN A 124 3.60 0.45 -11.07
N GLU A 125 4.15 0.46 -9.85
CA GLU A 125 4.80 -0.74 -9.30
C GLU A 125 3.88 -1.95 -9.24
N HIS A 126 2.61 -1.74 -8.87
CA HIS A 126 1.62 -2.81 -8.85
C HIS A 126 1.46 -3.45 -10.24
N ASP A 127 1.38 -2.64 -11.28
CA ASP A 127 1.18 -3.11 -12.66
C ASP A 127 2.46 -3.79 -13.17
N LEU A 128 3.64 -3.22 -12.88
CA LEU A 128 4.94 -3.82 -13.21
C LEU A 128 5.12 -5.19 -12.53
N ARG A 129 4.61 -5.35 -11.31
CA ARG A 129 4.64 -6.63 -10.60
C ARG A 129 3.79 -7.69 -11.31
N VAL A 130 2.71 -7.30 -11.98
CA VAL A 130 1.86 -8.22 -12.77
C VAL A 130 2.51 -8.59 -14.10
N VAL A 131 3.27 -7.68 -14.72
CA VAL A 131 3.98 -7.93 -16.00
C VAL A 131 4.90 -9.15 -15.93
N LYS A 132 5.45 -9.48 -14.75
CA LYS A 132 6.25 -10.71 -14.57
C LYS A 132 5.51 -12.00 -14.93
N HIS A 133 4.18 -12.00 -14.86
CA HIS A 133 3.31 -13.14 -15.21
C HIS A 133 2.87 -13.13 -16.67
N LEU A 134 3.10 -12.05 -17.41
CA LEU A 134 2.70 -11.92 -18.81
C LEU A 134 3.26 -13.03 -19.71
N PRO A 135 4.55 -13.45 -19.58
CA PRO A 135 5.08 -14.54 -20.39
C PRO A 135 4.31 -15.85 -20.18
N ASP A 136 3.85 -16.12 -18.96
CA ASP A 136 3.11 -17.35 -18.65
C ASP A 136 1.69 -17.30 -19.20
N VAL A 137 1.05 -16.13 -19.18
CA VAL A 137 -0.24 -15.92 -19.86
C VAL A 137 -0.11 -16.11 -21.37
N VAL A 138 0.96 -15.59 -21.99
CA VAL A 138 1.21 -15.76 -23.43
C VAL A 138 1.49 -17.22 -23.79
N LYS A 139 2.25 -17.94 -22.97
CA LYS A 139 2.46 -19.40 -23.14
C LYS A 139 1.13 -20.16 -23.07
N LEU A 140 0.29 -19.83 -22.09
CA LEU A 140 -1.03 -20.44 -21.96
C LEU A 140 -1.90 -20.16 -23.19
N GLN A 141 -1.90 -18.92 -23.68
CA GLN A 141 -2.61 -18.56 -24.92
C GLN A 141 -2.11 -19.37 -26.12
N LYS A 142 -0.79 -19.51 -26.31
CA LYS A 142 -0.23 -20.33 -27.40
C LYS A 142 -0.65 -21.79 -27.29
N LEU A 143 -0.57 -22.37 -26.10
CA LEU A 143 -1.02 -23.75 -25.85
C LEU A 143 -2.51 -23.92 -26.19
N LEU A 144 -3.35 -22.96 -25.84
CA LEU A 144 -4.77 -22.98 -26.19
C LEU A 144 -4.99 -22.87 -27.71
N MET A 145 -4.23 -21.99 -28.39
CA MET A 145 -4.30 -21.84 -29.84
C MET A 145 -3.86 -23.10 -30.58
N ASP A 146 -2.80 -23.76 -30.12
CA ASP A 146 -2.28 -25.00 -30.71
C ASP A 146 -3.25 -26.17 -30.50
N ARG A 147 -3.95 -26.22 -29.35
CA ARG A 147 -4.92 -27.27 -29.04
C ARG A 147 -6.22 -27.14 -29.83
N TYR A 148 -6.77 -25.93 -29.93
CA TYR A 148 -8.11 -25.69 -30.49
C TYR A 148 -8.10 -25.07 -31.88
N HIS A 149 -6.94 -25.00 -32.54
CA HIS A 149 -6.79 -24.58 -33.94
C HIS A 149 -7.54 -23.29 -34.29
N ARG A 150 -7.63 -22.35 -33.33
CA ARG A 150 -8.37 -21.07 -33.40
C ARG A 150 -9.89 -21.16 -33.63
N SER A 151 -10.49 -22.35 -33.65
CA SER A 151 -11.94 -22.55 -33.77
C SER A 151 -12.47 -23.18 -32.49
N LEU A 152 -12.79 -22.33 -31.51
CA LEU A 152 -13.54 -22.74 -30.33
C LEU A 152 -15.03 -22.63 -30.67
N ASP A 153 -15.70 -23.76 -30.88
CA ASP A 153 -17.15 -23.78 -30.95
C ASP A 153 -17.70 -23.36 -29.57
N ARG A 154 -18.58 -22.36 -29.56
CA ARG A 154 -19.19 -21.81 -28.35
C ARG A 154 -19.94 -22.89 -27.56
N THR A 155 -20.51 -23.87 -28.27
CA THR A 155 -21.27 -24.97 -27.68
C THR A 155 -20.39 -26.03 -26.99
N GLU A 156 -19.12 -26.16 -27.39
CA GLU A 156 -18.13 -27.02 -26.73
C GLU A 156 -17.45 -26.29 -25.56
N THR A 157 -17.19 -24.98 -25.73
CA THR A 157 -16.52 -24.16 -24.72
C THR A 157 -17.33 -24.05 -23.42
N ASP A 158 -18.66 -23.93 -23.52
CA ASP A 158 -19.55 -23.84 -22.37
C ASP A 158 -19.59 -25.14 -21.52
N LYS A 159 -19.12 -26.26 -22.08
CA LYS A 159 -19.05 -27.57 -21.40
C LYS A 159 -17.69 -27.83 -20.74
N ILE A 160 -16.65 -27.09 -21.12
CA ILE A 160 -15.28 -27.32 -20.65
C ILE A 160 -15.06 -26.52 -19.37
N LYS A 161 -14.94 -27.21 -18.24
CA LYS A 161 -14.53 -26.59 -16.97
C LYS A 161 -13.01 -26.48 -16.91
N LEU A 162 -12.51 -25.37 -16.36
CA LEU A 162 -11.08 -25.11 -16.19
C LEU A 162 -10.34 -26.24 -15.45
N LYS A 163 -11.01 -26.89 -14.50
CA LYS A 163 -10.49 -28.04 -13.75
C LYS A 163 -10.27 -29.28 -14.62
N ASP A 164 -11.18 -29.53 -15.56
CA ASP A 164 -11.11 -30.67 -16.48
C ASP A 164 -10.03 -30.42 -17.54
N PHE A 165 -9.89 -29.17 -17.99
CA PHE A 165 -8.78 -28.74 -18.83
C PHE A 165 -7.43 -28.95 -18.14
N TYR A 166 -7.28 -28.53 -16.88
CA TYR A 166 -6.02 -28.67 -16.12
C TYR A 166 -5.58 -30.14 -15.99
N ARG A 167 -6.53 -31.08 -15.89
CA ARG A 167 -6.25 -32.53 -15.84
C ARG A 167 -5.73 -33.10 -17.16
N GLN A 168 -6.03 -32.44 -18.28
CA GLN A 168 -5.67 -32.88 -19.63
C GLN A 168 -4.34 -32.27 -20.11
N ILE A 169 -3.74 -31.34 -19.35
CA ILE A 169 -2.41 -30.79 -19.66
C ILE A 169 -1.34 -31.85 -19.32
N PRO A 170 -0.46 -32.23 -20.25
CA PRO A 170 0.63 -33.16 -19.98
C PRO A 170 1.54 -32.60 -18.87
N LYS A 171 1.87 -33.43 -17.87
CA LYS A 171 2.67 -33.05 -16.69
C LYS A 171 4.07 -32.51 -17.01
N GLY A 172 4.56 -32.68 -18.25
CA GLY A 172 5.82 -32.08 -18.74
C GLY A 172 5.70 -30.61 -19.18
N CYS A 173 4.48 -30.08 -19.35
CA CYS A 173 4.23 -28.69 -19.76
C CYS A 173 3.93 -27.77 -18.57
N THR A 174 3.55 -28.35 -17.42
CA THR A 174 3.27 -27.63 -16.17
C THR A 174 4.53 -27.10 -15.47
N SER A 175 5.73 -27.55 -15.85
CA SER A 175 7.00 -26.97 -15.39
C SER A 175 7.38 -25.67 -16.12
N LEU A 176 6.84 -25.44 -17.33
CA LEU A 176 7.06 -24.23 -18.13
C LEU A 176 6.12 -23.08 -17.75
N LEU A 177 4.99 -23.40 -17.13
CA LEU A 177 4.05 -22.46 -16.56
C LEU A 177 4.30 -22.48 -15.06
N ASN A 178 5.04 -21.51 -14.53
CA ASN A 178 5.35 -21.39 -13.09
C ASN A 178 4.08 -20.96 -12.32
N LEU A 179 3.03 -21.79 -12.40
CA LEU A 179 1.69 -21.57 -11.85
C LEU A 179 1.64 -21.75 -10.32
N SER A 180 2.75 -22.19 -9.71
CA SER A 180 2.91 -22.23 -8.25
C SER A 180 2.89 -20.84 -7.61
N GLY A 181 3.21 -19.78 -8.36
CA GLY A 181 3.17 -18.39 -7.88
C GLY A 181 1.80 -17.70 -7.96
N LEU A 182 0.79 -18.36 -8.52
CA LEU A 182 -0.57 -17.81 -8.70
C LEU A 182 -1.60 -18.39 -7.71
N LEU A 183 -1.19 -19.28 -6.81
CA LEU A 183 -2.02 -19.68 -5.68
C LEU A 183 -1.91 -18.60 -4.59
N PRO A 184 -3.03 -18.10 -4.05
CA PRO A 184 -2.97 -17.29 -2.83
C PRO A 184 -2.30 -18.13 -1.75
N PHE A 185 -1.32 -17.52 -1.09
CA PHE A 185 -0.62 -18.01 0.09
C PHE A 185 -1.43 -19.08 0.82
N SER A 186 -0.97 -20.33 0.73
CA SER A 186 -1.38 -21.32 1.72
C SER A 186 -0.90 -20.77 3.06
N SER A 187 -1.85 -20.36 3.88
CA SER A 187 -1.66 -20.04 5.28
C SER A 187 -1.19 -21.30 5.97
N HIS A 188 0.13 -21.52 5.99
CA HIS A 188 0.76 -22.32 7.02
C HIS A 188 1.35 -21.38 8.05
N SER A 189 0.51 -21.07 9.04
CA SER A 189 0.95 -20.83 10.40
C SER A 189 1.77 -22.04 10.87
N SER A 190 3.02 -21.81 11.25
CA SER A 190 3.72 -22.45 12.37
C SER A 190 5.14 -21.91 12.40
N PHE A 191 5.38 -20.92 13.27
CA PHE A 191 6.35 -20.96 14.36
C PHE A 191 6.14 -19.73 15.25
#